data_AF-A0A2G4HJN2-F1
#
_entry.id   AF-A0A2G4HJN2-F1
#
_cell.length_a   1.000
_cell.length_b   1.000
_cell.length_c   1.000
_cell.angle_alpha   90.00
_cell.angle_beta   90.00
_cell.angle_gamma   90.00
#
_symmetry.space_group_name_H-M   'P 1'
#
loop_
_entity.id
_entity.type
_entity.pdbx_description
1 polymer ?
#
loop_
_entity_poly.entity_id
_entity_poly.type
_entity_poly.pdbx_seq_one_letter_code
_entity_poly.pdbx_strand_id
1 'polypeptide(L)' 'LTWIGTRLLSRSAIVHIDGPLSVGGAFQLDEVAHLAAAAGLAGVQISRFWPERFLLSWSRNAPSP' A
#
# COMPACT_ATOMS: atom_id res chain seq x y z
N LEU A 1 2.42 4.19 -14.62
CA LEU A 1 3.18 2.92 -14.81
C LEU A 1 2.25 1.72 -14.99
N THR A 2 1.30 1.51 -14.08
CA THR A 2 0.44 0.31 -14.07
C THR A 2 -0.31 0.10 -15.38
N TRP A 3 -0.91 1.13 -15.98
CA TRP A 3 -1.60 1.03 -17.27
C TRP A 3 -0.71 0.47 -18.41
N ILE A 4 0.53 0.94 -18.50
CA ILE A 4 1.51 0.48 -19.49
C ILE A 4 1.96 -0.95 -19.15
N GLY A 5 2.32 -1.20 -17.89
CA GLY A 5 2.79 -2.51 -17.43
C GLY A 5 1.76 -3.61 -17.63
N THR A 6 0.49 -3.38 -17.27
CA THR A 6 -0.57 -4.37 -17.45
C THR A 6 -0.82 -4.71 -18.92
N ARG A 7 -0.67 -3.74 -19.81
CA ARG A 7 -0.88 -3.91 -21.26
C ARG A 7 0.31 -4.52 -21.99
N LEU A 8 1.53 -4.31 -21.51
CA LEU A 8 2.75 -4.89 -22.08
C LEU A 8 3.05 -6.30 -21.55
N LEU A 9 2.76 -6.57 -20.27
CA LEU A 9 3.13 -7.82 -19.61
C LEU A 9 1.99 -8.85 -19.59
N SER A 10 0.76 -8.43 -19.85
CA SER A 10 -0.41 -9.31 -19.87
C SER A 10 -1.30 -9.02 -21.07
N ARG A 11 -1.94 -10.06 -21.59
CA ARG A 11 -2.98 -9.96 -22.62
C ARG A 11 -4.39 -10.05 -22.03
N SER A 12 -4.51 -10.22 -20.72
CA SER A 12 -5.80 -10.35 -20.02
C SER A 12 -6.47 -8.99 -19.86
N ALA A 13 -7.69 -8.87 -20.38
CA ALA A 13 -8.51 -7.66 -20.22
C ALA A 13 -8.82 -7.36 -18.75
N ILE A 14 -8.94 -8.39 -17.91
CA ILE A 14 -9.14 -8.25 -16.46
C ILE A 14 -7.94 -7.51 -15.86
N VAL A 15 -6.72 -7.94 -16.16
CA VAL A 15 -5.49 -7.31 -15.63
C VAL A 15 -5.33 -5.87 -16.13
N HIS A 16 -5.79 -5.56 -17.34
CA HIS A 16 -5.76 -4.18 -17.89
C HIS A 16 -6.69 -3.22 -17.15
N ILE A 17 -7.76 -3.73 -16.54
CA ILE A 17 -8.77 -2.96 -15.82
C ILE A 17 -8.44 -2.95 -14.33
N ASP A 18 -8.25 -4.12 -13.74
CA ASP A 18 -8.04 -4.29 -12.31
C ASP A 18 -6.70 -3.71 -11.88
N GLY A 19 -5.64 -3.81 -12.68
CA GLY A 19 -4.33 -3.27 -12.29
C GLY A 19 -4.36 -1.77 -12.00
N PRO A 20 -4.80 -0.92 -12.94
CA PRO A 20 -4.99 0.52 -12.68
C PRO A 20 -5.96 0.80 -11.53
N LEU A 21 -7.08 0.07 -11.43
CA LEU A 21 -8.07 0.26 -10.37
C LEU A 21 -7.51 -0.10 -8.99
N SER A 22 -6.79 -1.21 -8.84
CA SER A 22 -6.12 -1.59 -7.60
C SER A 22 -5.11 -0.52 -7.15
N VAL A 23 -4.36 0.07 -8.09
CA VAL A 23 -3.44 1.16 -7.74
C VAL A 23 -4.17 2.45 -7.37
N GLY A 24 -5.29 2.74 -8.04
CA GLY A 24 -6.15 3.89 -7.72
C GLY A 24 -6.85 3.76 -6.37
N GLY A 25 -7.31 2.57 -6.01
CA GLY A 25 -8.03 2.28 -4.75
C GLY A 25 -7.14 1.98 -3.54
N ALA A 26 -5.82 1.94 -3.70
CA ALA A 26 -4.92 1.72 -2.57
C ALA A 26 -4.92 2.92 -1.61
N PHE A 27 -4.76 2.65 -0.32
CA PHE A 27 -4.75 3.66 0.74
C PHE A 27 -3.64 4.70 0.55
N GLN A 28 -3.93 5.92 0.97
CA GLN A 28 -2.95 6.97 1.19
C GLN A 28 -2.23 6.78 2.54
N LEU A 29 -1.07 7.43 2.68
CA LEU A 29 -0.23 7.29 3.88
C LEU A 29 -0.92 7.81 5.14
N ASP A 30 -1.60 8.94 5.00
CA ASP A 30 -2.39 9.60 6.04
C ASP A 30 -3.62 8.76 6.43
N GLU A 31 -4.30 8.16 5.46
CA GLU A 31 -5.41 7.23 5.72
C GLU A 31 -4.92 6.04 6.56
N VAL A 32 -3.80 5.42 6.19
CA VAL A 32 -3.21 4.30 6.93
C VAL A 32 -2.72 4.73 8.30
N ALA A 33 -2.11 5.92 8.43
CA ALA A 33 -1.66 6.45 9.70
C ALA A 33 -2.84 6.67 10.67
N HIS A 34 -3.95 7.23 10.19
CA HIS A 34 -5.17 7.40 10.99
C HIS A 34 -5.77 6.06 11.41
N LEU A 35 -5.80 5.06 10.50
CA LEU A 35 -6.28 3.72 10.84
C LEU A 35 -5.40 3.05 11.90
N ALA A 36 -4.07 3.17 11.78
CA ALA A 36 -3.13 2.61 12.75
C ALA A 36 -3.27 3.28 14.14
N ALA A 37 -3.48 4.60 14.17
CA ALA A 37 -3.75 5.34 15.40
C ALA A 37 -5.08 4.92 16.03
N ALA A 38 -6.15 4.82 15.23
CA ALA A 38 -7.47 4.38 15.70
C ALA A 38 -7.45 2.94 16.23
N ALA A 39 -6.60 2.08 15.68
CA ALA A 39 -6.37 0.72 16.15
C ALA A 39 -5.44 0.62 17.38
N GLY A 40 -4.90 1.74 17.86
CA GLY A 40 -4.00 1.77 19.02
C GLY A 40 -2.62 1.15 18.76
N LEU A 41 -2.17 1.10 17.50
CA LEU A 41 -0.89 0.51 17.12
C LEU A 41 0.28 1.45 17.46
N ALA A 42 0.60 1.54 18.74
CA ALA A 42 1.74 2.31 19.23
C ALA A 42 3.04 1.80 18.59
N GLY A 43 3.91 2.73 18.18
CA GLY A 43 5.21 2.42 17.57
C GLY A 43 5.15 1.97 16.10
N VAL A 44 4.00 2.04 15.42
CA VAL A 44 3.88 1.74 13.99
C VAL A 44 4.85 2.60 13.16
N GLN A 45 5.53 1.98 12.22
CA GLN A 45 6.42 2.65 11.26
C GLN A 45 5.81 2.55 9.88
N ILE A 46 5.64 3.71 9.22
CA ILE A 46 5.12 3.77 7.85
C ILE A 46 6.17 4.45 6.98
N SER A 47 6.65 3.75 5.96
CA SER A 47 7.59 4.29 4.98
C SER A 47 7.01 4.18 3.58
N ARG A 48 7.38 5.11 2.69
CA ARG A 48 7.08 4.99 1.25
C ARG A 48 8.11 4.07 0.62
N PHE A 49 7.72 3.15 -0.26
CA PHE A 49 8.70 2.21 -0.84
C PHE A 49 8.87 2.25 -2.36
N TRP A 50 7.90 2.22 -3.24
CA TRP A 50 8.07 1.99 -4.70
C TRP A 50 8.64 0.62 -5.11
N PRO A 51 7.95 -0.17 -5.96
CA PRO A 51 6.69 0.13 -6.65
C PRO A 51 5.45 0.04 -5.73
N GLU A 52 5.58 -0.61 -4.58
CA GLU A 52 4.56 -0.62 -3.50
C GLU A 52 4.45 0.77 -2.84
N ARG A 53 3.23 1.30 -2.67
CA ARG A 53 3.02 2.70 -2.27
C ARG A 53 3.62 3.00 -0.88
N PHE A 54 3.53 2.04 0.05
CA PHE A 54 4.07 2.14 1.40
C PHE A 54 4.25 0.77 2.04
N LEU A 55 5.12 0.72 3.04
CA LEU A 55 5.27 -0.38 3.98
C LEU A 55 4.82 0.08 5.35
N LEU A 56 3.91 -0.68 5.97
CA LEU A 56 3.58 -0.54 7.39
C LEU A 56 4.22 -1.69 8.15
N SER A 57 5.07 -1.35 9.11
CA SER A 57 5.69 -2.31 10.03
C SER A 57 5.24 -2.02 11.45
N TRP A 58 4.79 -3.05 12.15
CA TRP A 58 4.39 -2.96 13.54
C TRP A 58 4.65 -4.29 14.25
N SER A 59 5.09 -4.21 15.50
CA SER A 59 5.22 -5.37 16.37
C SER A 59 4.69 -5.01 17.75
N ARG A 60 3.84 -5.87 18.30
CA ARG A 60 3.29 -5.74 19.66
C ARG A 60 4.39 -5.65 20.72
N ASN A 61 5.51 -6.32 20.48
CA ASN A 61 6.63 -6.43 21.42
C ASN A 61 7.84 -5.62 20.94
N ALA A 62 7.67 -4.70 19.99
CA ALA A 62 8.77 -3.82 19.63
C ALA A 62 9.21 -3.07 20.91
N PRO A 63 10.51 -3.06 21.24
CA PRO A 63 10.99 -2.21 22.32
C PRO A 63 10.58 -0.77 21.99
N SER A 64 9.99 -0.08 22.97
CA SER A 64 9.70 1.35 22.84
C SER A 64 11.00 2.08 22.49
N PRO A 65 10.99 3.01 21.52
CA PRO A 65 12.18 3.78 21.15
C PRO A 65 12.70 4.61 22.33
#